data_AF-A0A925PWV1-F1
#
_entry.id   AF-A0A925PWV1-F1
#
_cell.length_a   1.000
_cell.length_b   1.000
_cell.length_c   1.000
_cell.angle_alpha   90.00
_cell.angle_beta   90.00
_cell.angle_gamma   90.00
#
_symmetry.space_group_name_H-M   'P 1'
#
loop_
_entity.id
_entity.type
_entity.pdbx_description
1 polymer ?
#
loop_
_entity_poly.entity_id
_entity_poly.type
_entity_poly.pdbx_seq_one_letter_code
_entity_poly.pdbx_strand_id
1 'polypeptide(L)'
;AHSAGVPAQRLLARAGGLAGPEDYFLRRFAFEFFPRGTGFPEVPPLEDPEGLAESDAVAFSIDDEETTEIDDAFSVRTLPDGQLRVGVHIAAPAVFFGRDHPLEAIARERLSTVYFPAGKITMLPQGAVDRATLAAGRRVAAASLYLTVDAASLEVRGHESRLEWITVADNLRLAELDRRLNVEAIAAGKVEGAHGDELLALWKLAWSLKVLRGAGEERIDRPDYTIRVEAGRVSIEPRQRGTPVDTLVSELMIHVNSTWGKLLAERGFDAIYRNQRGAKTRMEVEPGSHEWLGVSHYAWASSPLRRFTDLANQRQLAAMLRGEEPAYTRDELAAAARDFETAYEAYAEHQRLLERYWCLQYVAQQAMEEANAAVIREELVRIEGLPLVCRAIGLPAATPGERLKVHFGEIDLWEATVLCRYAGK
;
A
#
# COMPACT_ATOMS: atom_id res chain seq x y z
N ALA A 1 -34.48 -34.82 -6.77
CA ALA A 1 -34.04 -34.89 -8.19
C ALA A 1 -33.92 -33.52 -8.88
N HIS A 2 -33.91 -32.38 -8.16
CA HIS A 2 -33.94 -31.04 -8.78
C HIS A 2 -32.61 -30.25 -8.67
N SER A 3 -31.49 -30.93 -8.40
CA SER A 3 -30.19 -30.31 -8.11
C SER A 3 -29.09 -30.63 -9.12
N ALA A 4 -29.37 -31.39 -10.19
CA ALA A 4 -28.37 -31.67 -11.21
C ALA A 4 -28.08 -30.38 -12.01
N GLY A 5 -26.88 -29.82 -11.85
CA GLY A 5 -26.41 -28.63 -12.58
C GLY A 5 -26.41 -27.31 -11.81
N VAL A 6 -26.83 -27.28 -10.53
CA VAL A 6 -26.68 -26.08 -9.68
C VAL A 6 -25.30 -26.13 -9.00
N PRO A 7 -24.43 -25.12 -9.18
CA PRO A 7 -23.14 -25.03 -8.49
C PRO A 7 -23.27 -25.18 -6.97
N ALA A 8 -22.29 -25.83 -6.34
CA ALA A 8 -22.32 -26.19 -4.92
C ALA A 8 -22.53 -24.97 -4.00
N GLN A 9 -21.87 -23.85 -4.29
CA GLN A 9 -22.02 -22.60 -3.55
C GLN A 9 -23.45 -22.04 -3.58
N ARG A 10 -24.16 -22.19 -4.71
CA ARG A 10 -25.57 -21.78 -4.82
C ARG A 10 -26.51 -22.71 -4.05
N LEU A 11 -26.18 -24.00 -3.98
CA LEU A 11 -26.90 -24.96 -3.13
C LEU A 11 -26.70 -24.64 -1.63
N LEU A 12 -25.46 -24.35 -1.23
CA LEU A 12 -25.14 -23.94 0.14
C LEU A 12 -25.87 -22.67 0.55
N ALA A 13 -25.92 -21.65 -0.32
CA ALA A 13 -26.68 -20.43 -0.08
C ALA A 13 -28.18 -20.69 0.08
N ARG A 14 -28.78 -21.53 -0.79
CA ARG A 14 -30.20 -21.94 -0.67
C ARG A 14 -30.50 -22.69 0.62
N ALA A 15 -29.52 -23.41 1.17
CA ALA A 15 -29.62 -24.08 2.46
C ALA A 15 -29.34 -23.15 3.66
N GLY A 16 -29.09 -21.86 3.44
CA GLY A 16 -28.77 -20.88 4.49
C GLY A 16 -27.33 -20.94 5.00
N GLY A 17 -26.45 -21.71 4.35
CA GLY A 17 -25.05 -21.87 4.76
C GLY A 17 -24.13 -20.71 4.34
N LEU A 18 -24.58 -19.89 3.37
CA LEU A 18 -23.87 -18.71 2.86
C LEU A 18 -24.84 -17.53 2.80
N ALA A 19 -24.40 -16.35 3.25
CA ALA A 19 -25.19 -15.13 3.22
C ALA A 19 -25.32 -14.54 1.78
N GLY A 20 -24.34 -14.83 0.92
CA GLY A 20 -24.30 -14.34 -0.46
C GLY A 20 -22.97 -14.64 -1.14
N PRO A 21 -22.75 -14.12 -2.36
CA PRO A 21 -21.50 -14.34 -3.10
C PRO A 21 -20.25 -13.78 -2.40
N GLU A 22 -20.35 -12.61 -1.75
CA GLU A 22 -19.23 -12.04 -0.99
C GLU A 22 -18.78 -12.97 0.14
N ASP A 23 -19.73 -13.43 0.97
CA ASP A 23 -19.48 -14.38 2.06
C ASP A 23 -18.84 -15.68 1.54
N TYR A 24 -19.22 -16.14 0.34
CA TYR A 24 -18.57 -17.27 -0.31
C TYR A 24 -17.10 -17.00 -0.65
N PHE A 25 -16.79 -15.88 -1.30
CA PHE A 25 -15.41 -15.54 -1.65
C PHE A 25 -14.54 -15.36 -0.42
N LEU A 26 -15.05 -14.67 0.61
CA LEU A 26 -14.33 -14.43 1.86
C LEU A 26 -14.09 -15.74 2.63
N ARG A 27 -15.09 -16.62 2.77
CA ARG A 27 -14.91 -17.91 3.46
C ARG A 27 -14.00 -18.85 2.71
N ARG A 28 -14.06 -18.88 1.38
CA ARG A 28 -13.14 -19.69 0.56
C ARG A 28 -11.70 -19.23 0.76
N PHE A 29 -11.46 -17.93 0.71
CA PHE A 29 -10.14 -17.35 0.95
C PHE A 29 -9.65 -17.61 2.38
N ALA A 30 -10.50 -17.40 3.38
CA ALA A 30 -10.17 -17.69 4.76
C ALA A 30 -9.87 -19.18 4.99
N PHE A 31 -10.61 -20.10 4.36
CA PHE A 31 -10.35 -21.54 4.47
C PHE A 31 -8.94 -21.91 3.96
N GLU A 32 -8.48 -21.27 2.88
CA GLU A 32 -7.20 -21.57 2.25
C GLU A 32 -6.02 -20.91 2.97
N PHE A 33 -6.14 -19.62 3.33
CA PHE A 33 -5.03 -18.82 3.84
C PHE A 33 -5.10 -18.52 5.34
N PHE A 34 -6.26 -18.76 5.98
CA PHE A 34 -6.49 -18.53 7.40
C PHE A 34 -7.20 -19.75 8.02
N PRO A 35 -6.58 -20.95 8.00
CA PRO A 35 -7.23 -22.21 8.38
C PRO A 35 -7.69 -22.26 9.86
N ARG A 36 -7.18 -21.36 10.71
CA ARG A 36 -7.57 -21.17 12.11
C ARG A 36 -8.59 -20.04 12.32
N GLY A 37 -9.11 -19.48 11.23
CA GLY A 37 -9.96 -18.29 11.20
C GLY A 37 -9.17 -16.99 11.09
N THR A 38 -9.89 -15.90 10.82
CA THR A 38 -9.33 -14.54 10.66
C THR A 38 -9.19 -13.78 11.99
N GLY A 39 -9.68 -14.35 13.09
CA GLY A 39 -9.51 -13.82 14.44
C GLY A 39 -8.08 -13.98 14.96
N PHE A 40 -7.76 -13.28 16.04
CA PHE A 40 -6.47 -13.38 16.72
C PHE A 40 -6.61 -14.14 18.04
N PRO A 41 -5.61 -14.94 18.43
CA PRO A 41 -5.54 -15.43 19.80
C PRO A 41 -5.29 -14.28 20.77
N GLU A 42 -5.56 -14.49 22.05
CA GLU A 42 -5.09 -13.57 23.09
C GLU A 42 -3.56 -13.52 23.09
N VAL A 43 -3.02 -12.31 23.19
CA VAL A 43 -1.57 -12.05 23.27
C VAL A 43 -1.27 -11.24 24.52
N PRO A 44 -0.08 -11.40 25.13
CA PRO A 44 0.35 -10.55 26.22
C PRO A 44 0.30 -9.06 25.82
N PRO A 45 0.02 -8.16 26.77
CA PRO A 45 0.05 -6.73 26.49
C PRO A 45 1.46 -6.28 26.12
N LEU A 46 1.55 -5.29 25.24
CA LEU A 46 2.81 -4.64 24.90
C LEU A 46 3.21 -3.64 25.97
N GLU A 47 4.47 -3.67 26.39
CA GLU A 47 5.05 -2.64 27.26
C GLU A 47 5.65 -1.51 26.42
N ASP A 48 5.84 -0.34 27.04
CA ASP A 48 6.53 0.74 26.34
C ASP A 48 8.03 0.41 26.19
N PRO A 49 8.63 0.64 25.02
CA PRO A 49 10.05 0.39 24.81
C PRO A 49 10.91 1.29 25.70
N GLU A 50 11.90 0.68 26.35
CA GLU A 50 12.89 1.39 27.14
C GLU A 50 13.96 2.06 26.26
N GLY A 51 14.56 3.13 26.77
CA GLY A 51 15.76 3.74 26.19
C GLY A 51 15.56 4.55 24.90
N LEU A 52 14.33 4.73 24.41
CA LEU A 52 14.05 5.63 23.30
C LEU A 52 14.13 7.10 23.75
N ALA A 53 14.88 7.90 23.00
CA ALA A 53 14.93 9.34 23.22
C ALA A 53 13.63 10.02 22.78
N GLU A 54 13.30 11.15 23.40
CA GLU A 54 12.23 12.04 22.94
C GLU A 54 12.75 12.93 21.80
N SER A 55 11.98 13.02 20.73
CA SER A 55 12.24 13.91 19.60
C SER A 55 11.49 15.23 19.76
N ASP A 56 12.07 16.30 19.24
CA ASP A 56 11.41 17.59 19.07
C ASP A 56 10.67 17.71 17.72
N ALA A 57 10.62 16.62 16.94
CA ALA A 57 9.87 16.56 15.71
C ALA A 57 8.35 16.58 15.97
N VAL A 58 7.68 17.52 15.30
CA VAL A 58 6.22 17.59 15.22
C VAL A 58 5.84 17.12 13.82
N ALA A 59 5.26 15.92 13.74
CA ALA A 59 4.99 15.23 12.49
C ALA A 59 3.52 15.30 12.08
N PHE A 60 3.22 15.03 10.81
CA PHE A 60 1.87 14.80 10.30
C PHE A 60 1.88 13.64 9.29
N SER A 61 0.82 12.84 9.26
CA SER A 61 0.67 11.75 8.27
C SER A 61 -0.19 12.19 7.08
N ILE A 62 -0.09 11.45 5.97
CA ILE A 62 -0.89 11.66 4.76
C ILE A 62 -1.42 10.30 4.32
N ASP A 63 -2.72 10.06 4.50
CA ASP A 63 -3.31 8.75 4.26
C ASP A 63 -4.70 8.85 3.59
N ASP A 64 -5.17 7.72 3.06
CA ASP A 64 -6.57 7.57 2.67
C ASP A 64 -7.51 7.62 3.89
N GLU A 65 -8.78 7.93 3.65
CA GLU A 65 -9.80 8.11 4.69
C GLU A 65 -10.05 6.87 5.55
N GLU A 66 -9.89 5.69 4.96
CA GLU A 66 -10.12 4.39 5.60
C GLU A 66 -8.86 3.80 6.25
N THR A 67 -7.72 4.50 6.18
CA THR A 67 -6.45 4.00 6.76
C THR A 67 -6.50 4.03 8.29
N THR A 68 -6.34 2.86 8.91
CA THR A 68 -6.22 2.71 10.36
C THR A 68 -4.83 2.25 10.82
N GLU A 69 -4.04 1.69 9.91
CA GLU A 69 -2.64 1.29 10.14
C GLU A 69 -1.75 2.38 9.56
N ILE A 70 -1.59 3.50 10.29
CA ILE A 70 -0.80 4.64 9.82
C ILE A 70 0.68 4.32 10.06
N ASP A 71 1.36 3.97 8.97
CA ASP A 71 2.75 3.54 8.98
C ASP A 71 3.74 4.71 8.87
N ASP A 72 3.39 5.81 8.19
CA ASP A 72 4.34 6.88 7.88
C ASP A 72 3.82 8.28 8.20
N ALA A 73 4.75 9.15 8.61
CA ALA A 73 4.51 10.57 8.87
C ALA A 73 5.74 11.40 8.51
N PHE A 74 5.53 12.70 8.31
CA PHE A 74 6.56 13.65 7.87
C PHE A 74 6.68 14.81 8.83
N SER A 75 7.89 15.36 8.97
CA SER A 75 8.11 16.65 9.62
C SER A 75 9.06 17.51 8.80
N VAL A 76 8.92 18.82 8.90
CA VAL A 76 9.84 19.79 8.31
C VAL A 76 10.12 20.87 9.35
N ARG A 77 11.39 21.24 9.50
CA ARG A 77 11.78 22.40 10.30
C ARG A 77 12.97 23.12 9.68
N THR A 78 13.03 24.43 9.86
CA THR A 78 14.23 25.20 9.54
C THR A 78 15.19 25.15 10.73
N LEU A 79 16.46 24.82 10.46
CA LEU A 79 17.55 24.80 11.42
C LEU A 79 18.12 26.21 11.63
N PRO A 80 18.85 26.47 12.74
CA PRO A 80 19.42 27.80 13.01
C PRO A 80 20.39 28.32 11.94
N ASP A 81 20.98 27.42 11.15
CA ASP A 81 21.90 27.74 10.04
C ASP A 81 21.17 27.96 8.70
N GLY A 82 19.83 27.92 8.70
CA GLY A 82 18.99 28.13 7.52
C GLY A 82 18.76 26.87 6.67
N GLN A 83 19.35 25.72 7.03
CA GLN A 83 19.04 24.45 6.36
C GLN A 83 17.68 23.92 6.80
N LEU A 84 17.06 23.06 5.99
CA LEU A 84 15.86 22.33 6.39
C LEU A 84 16.26 20.98 7.00
N ARG A 85 15.61 20.60 8.10
CA ARG A 85 15.58 19.21 8.55
C ARG A 85 14.23 18.62 8.17
N VAL A 86 14.24 17.65 7.27
CA VAL A 86 13.07 16.88 6.86
C VAL A 86 13.11 15.53 7.55
N GLY A 87 12.07 15.17 8.28
CA GLY A 87 11.90 13.85 8.88
C GLY A 87 10.92 12.99 8.08
N VAL A 88 11.30 11.75 7.81
CA VAL A 88 10.41 10.66 7.40
C VAL A 88 10.35 9.68 8.56
N HIS A 89 9.18 9.55 9.18
CA HIS A 89 8.97 8.78 10.40
C HIS A 89 8.13 7.56 10.07
N ILE A 90 8.66 6.37 10.36
CA ILE A 90 7.93 5.12 10.16
C ILE A 90 7.55 4.54 11.52
N ALA A 91 6.29 4.14 11.70
CA ALA A 91 5.79 3.40 12.85
C ALA A 91 6.77 2.29 13.23
N ALA A 92 7.08 2.12 14.51
CA ALA A 92 8.10 1.17 14.95
C ALA A 92 7.54 -0.03 15.75
N PRO A 93 6.66 -0.89 15.18
CA PRO A 93 6.20 -2.09 15.90
C PRO A 93 7.37 -3.00 16.36
N ALA A 94 8.50 -3.00 15.65
CA ALA A 94 9.69 -3.78 16.00
C ALA A 94 10.30 -3.44 17.38
N VAL A 95 10.04 -2.24 17.92
CA VAL A 95 10.54 -1.86 19.26
C VAL A 95 9.61 -2.29 20.39
N PHE A 96 8.33 -2.57 20.11
CA PHE A 96 7.36 -2.96 21.14
C PHE A 96 7.38 -4.46 21.44
N PHE A 97 7.72 -5.31 20.47
CA PHE A 97 7.80 -6.75 20.68
C PHE A 97 8.96 -7.36 19.91
N GLY A 98 9.69 -8.29 20.54
CA GLY A 98 10.78 -9.04 19.93
C GLY A 98 10.33 -10.32 19.22
N ARG A 99 11.31 -11.14 18.81
CA ARG A 99 11.07 -12.42 18.13
C ARG A 99 10.41 -13.50 19.01
N ASP A 100 10.61 -13.41 20.32
CA ASP A 100 10.08 -14.37 21.29
C ASP A 100 8.62 -14.07 21.69
N HIS A 101 8.08 -12.92 21.26
CA HIS A 101 6.71 -12.54 21.56
C HIS A 101 5.72 -13.25 20.61
N PRO A 102 4.53 -13.70 21.06
CA PRO A 102 3.54 -14.38 20.21
C PRO A 102 3.12 -13.62 18.95
N LEU A 103 3.19 -12.28 18.98
CA LEU A 103 2.92 -11.42 17.81
C LEU A 103 3.86 -11.68 16.64
N GLU A 104 5.11 -12.10 16.88
CA GLU A 104 6.04 -12.46 15.82
C GLU A 104 5.52 -13.65 15.01
N ALA A 105 5.05 -14.70 15.69
CA ALA A 105 4.49 -15.88 15.04
C ALA A 105 3.22 -15.53 14.25
N ILE A 106 2.36 -14.65 14.80
CA ILE A 106 1.15 -14.16 14.12
C ILE A 106 1.53 -13.39 12.85
N ALA A 107 2.49 -12.45 12.94
CA ALA A 107 2.91 -11.65 11.80
C ALA A 107 3.53 -12.51 10.70
N ARG A 108 4.33 -13.52 11.08
CA ARG A 108 4.95 -14.48 10.15
C ARG A 108 3.95 -15.43 9.51
N GLU A 109 2.89 -15.81 10.21
CA GLU A 109 1.80 -16.61 9.65
C GLU A 109 0.97 -15.79 8.65
N ARG A 110 0.65 -14.54 8.98
CA ARG A 110 -0.22 -13.70 8.14
C ARG A 110 0.51 -13.01 6.99
N LEU A 111 1.79 -12.70 7.15
CA LEU A 111 2.70 -12.08 6.17
C LEU A 111 2.34 -10.67 5.69
N SER A 112 1.06 -10.37 5.47
CA SER A 112 0.56 -9.08 5.00
C SER A 112 -0.88 -8.85 5.46
N THR A 113 -1.28 -7.59 5.58
CA THR A 113 -2.71 -7.22 5.63
C THR A 113 -3.34 -7.49 4.25
N VAL A 114 -4.54 -8.08 4.24
CA VAL A 114 -5.34 -8.32 3.04
C VAL A 114 -6.35 -7.20 2.91
N TYR A 115 -6.32 -6.47 1.79
CA TYR A 115 -7.26 -5.38 1.50
C TYR A 115 -8.26 -5.81 0.42
N PHE A 116 -9.51 -5.39 0.56
CA PHE A 116 -10.55 -5.59 -0.45
C PHE A 116 -11.66 -4.53 -0.26
N PRO A 117 -12.49 -4.24 -1.26
CA PRO A 117 -13.60 -3.33 -1.04
C PRO A 117 -14.54 -3.91 0.03
N ALA A 118 -15.03 -3.05 0.93
CA ALA A 118 -15.82 -3.38 2.12
C ALA A 118 -15.07 -3.93 3.34
N GLY A 119 -13.74 -4.11 3.30
CA GLY A 119 -13.02 -4.52 4.50
C GLY A 119 -11.55 -4.91 4.33
N LYS A 120 -11.01 -5.48 5.40
CA LYS A 120 -9.64 -5.98 5.43
C LYS A 120 -9.45 -7.07 6.47
N ILE A 121 -8.40 -7.86 6.31
CA ILE A 121 -7.89 -8.80 7.32
C ILE A 121 -6.48 -8.35 7.69
N THR A 122 -6.30 -7.81 8.90
CA THR A 122 -5.03 -7.20 9.32
C THR A 122 -3.94 -8.24 9.59
N MET A 123 -2.67 -7.86 9.36
CA MET A 123 -1.51 -8.68 9.73
C MET A 123 -1.33 -8.77 11.24
N LEU A 124 -1.55 -7.66 11.94
CA LEU A 124 -1.41 -7.55 13.40
C LEU A 124 -2.79 -7.35 14.05
N PRO A 125 -2.98 -7.81 15.30
CA PRO A 125 -4.19 -7.53 16.06
C PRO A 125 -4.29 -6.03 16.37
N GLN A 126 -5.53 -5.55 16.49
CA GLN A 126 -5.81 -4.13 16.71
C GLN A 126 -5.03 -3.56 17.91
N GLY A 127 -4.94 -4.29 19.02
CA GLY A 127 -4.19 -3.84 20.20
C GLY A 127 -2.68 -3.64 19.96
N ALA A 128 -2.08 -4.35 19.00
CA ALA A 128 -0.69 -4.12 18.60
C ALA A 128 -0.57 -2.92 17.65
N VAL A 129 -1.50 -2.79 16.70
CA VAL A 129 -1.59 -1.64 15.79
C VAL A 129 -1.78 -0.35 16.59
N ASP A 130 -2.68 -0.33 17.57
CA ASP A 130 -2.98 0.85 18.40
C ASP A 130 -1.77 1.36 19.19
N ARG A 131 -0.78 0.52 19.46
CA ARG A 131 0.45 0.92 20.16
C ARG A 131 1.49 1.56 19.26
N ALA A 132 1.50 1.21 17.98
CA ALA A 132 2.54 1.62 17.05
C ALA A 132 2.06 2.56 15.93
N THR A 133 0.76 2.58 15.61
CA THR A 133 0.19 3.47 14.58
C THR A 133 0.49 4.93 14.90
N LEU A 134 0.87 5.70 13.88
CA LEU A 134 1.24 7.11 13.99
C LEU A 134 0.00 8.01 14.09
N ALA A 135 -0.85 7.75 15.09
CA ALA A 135 -2.08 8.49 15.34
C ALA A 135 -1.81 9.88 15.94
N ALA A 136 -2.54 10.88 15.44
CA ALA A 136 -2.46 12.27 15.87
C ALA A 136 -2.78 12.46 17.36
N GLY A 137 -2.17 13.47 17.97
CA GLY A 137 -2.33 13.81 19.38
C GLY A 137 -1.67 12.81 20.35
N ARG A 138 -0.87 11.87 19.85
CA ARG A 138 -0.20 10.84 20.67
C ARG A 138 1.31 10.92 20.56
N ARG A 139 1.97 10.49 21.65
CA ARG A 139 3.38 10.11 21.66
C ARG A 139 3.48 8.70 21.07
N VAL A 140 4.26 8.54 20.00
CA VAL A 140 4.37 7.29 19.24
C VAL A 140 5.83 6.97 18.95
N ALA A 141 6.20 5.68 18.96
CA ALA A 141 7.56 5.26 18.67
C ALA A 141 7.76 5.12 17.16
N ALA A 142 8.83 5.71 16.65
CA ALA A 142 9.16 5.72 15.23
C ALA A 142 10.61 5.33 14.95
N ALA A 143 10.82 4.69 13.81
CA ALA A 143 12.09 4.67 13.11
C ALA A 143 12.10 5.88 12.18
N SER A 144 12.93 6.87 12.50
CA SER A 144 12.99 8.13 11.78
C SER A 144 14.22 8.20 10.89
N LEU A 145 14.05 8.66 9.65
CA LEU A 145 15.12 9.13 8.78
C LEU A 145 15.02 10.66 8.71
N TYR A 146 16.04 11.34 9.24
CA TYR A 146 16.20 12.77 9.08
C TYR A 146 17.15 13.10 7.94
N LEU A 147 16.75 14.04 7.10
CA LEU A 147 17.54 14.61 6.03
C LEU A 147 17.87 16.06 6.39
N THR A 148 19.14 16.43 6.30
CA THR A 148 19.55 17.83 6.29
C THR A 148 19.61 18.29 4.85
N VAL A 149 18.81 19.30 4.50
CA VAL A 149 18.57 19.73 3.12
C VAL A 149 18.90 21.21 2.98
N ASP A 150 19.64 21.55 1.95
CA ASP A 150 19.87 22.94 1.55
C ASP A 150 18.53 23.58 1.13
N ALA A 151 18.10 24.63 1.81
CA ALA A 151 16.79 25.23 1.58
C ALA A 151 16.62 25.85 0.18
N ALA A 152 17.73 26.21 -0.48
CA ALA A 152 17.72 26.85 -1.79
C ALA A 152 17.91 25.83 -2.92
N SER A 153 18.92 24.97 -2.83
CA SER A 153 19.22 23.98 -3.87
C SER A 153 18.43 22.69 -3.75
N LEU A 154 17.80 22.44 -2.59
CA LEU A 154 17.13 21.17 -2.24
C LEU A 154 18.08 19.97 -2.22
N GLU A 155 19.39 20.22 -2.15
CA GLU A 155 20.40 19.19 -2.06
C GLU A 155 20.40 18.58 -0.66
N VAL A 156 20.34 17.24 -0.57
CA VAL A 156 20.49 16.51 0.68
C VAL A 156 21.96 16.53 1.08
N ARG A 157 22.29 17.28 2.14
CA ARG A 157 23.66 17.45 2.68
C ARG A 157 24.07 16.33 3.62
N GLY A 158 23.11 15.63 4.19
CA GLY A 158 23.36 14.50 5.09
C GLY A 158 22.07 13.87 5.56
N HIS A 159 22.20 12.71 6.19
CA HIS A 159 21.08 12.01 6.79
C HIS A 159 21.47 11.34 8.11
N GLU A 160 20.47 11.12 8.97
CA GLU A 160 20.62 10.49 10.26
C GLU A 160 19.40 9.59 10.51
N SER A 161 19.61 8.38 11.05
CA SER A 161 18.52 7.47 11.40
C SER A 161 18.45 7.25 12.91
N ARG A 162 17.24 7.22 13.47
CA ARG A 162 16.99 7.10 14.91
C ARG A 162 15.81 6.20 15.21
N LEU A 163 15.85 5.56 16.38
CA LEU A 163 14.67 5.01 17.05
C LEU A 163 14.32 5.98 18.19
N GLU A 164 13.11 6.52 18.18
CA GLU A 164 12.74 7.59 19.10
C GLU A 164 11.23 7.68 19.31
N TRP A 165 10.83 8.45 20.32
CA TRP A 165 9.46 8.91 20.49
C TRP A 165 9.25 10.22 19.72
N ILE A 166 8.16 10.31 18.96
CA ILE A 166 7.75 11.52 18.24
C ILE A 166 6.33 11.93 18.64
N THR A 167 5.97 13.18 18.33
CA THR A 167 4.59 13.65 18.41
C THR A 167 4.01 13.79 17.00
N VAL A 168 2.85 13.20 16.76
CA VAL A 168 2.08 13.42 15.53
C VAL A 168 1.01 14.46 15.82
N ALA A 169 1.09 15.62 15.17
CA ALA A 169 0.12 16.70 15.32
C ALA A 169 -1.20 16.37 14.60
N ASP A 170 -1.12 15.90 13.35
CA ASP A 170 -2.28 15.71 12.49
C ASP A 170 -2.15 14.44 11.62
N ASN A 171 -3.29 13.81 11.35
CA ASN A 171 -3.40 12.78 10.31
C ASN A 171 -4.23 13.36 9.15
N LEU A 172 -3.57 13.83 8.11
CA LEU A 172 -4.21 14.48 6.97
C LEU A 172 -4.79 13.44 6.01
N ARG A 173 -5.81 13.82 5.24
CA ARG A 173 -6.51 12.93 4.30
C ARG A 173 -6.20 13.28 2.85
N LEU A 174 -5.86 12.26 2.06
CA LEU A 174 -5.48 12.39 0.64
C LEU A 174 -6.51 13.19 -0.16
N ALA A 175 -7.79 12.87 -0.03
CA ALA A 175 -8.88 13.53 -0.78
C ALA A 175 -8.99 15.05 -0.49
N GLU A 176 -8.64 15.50 0.72
CA GLU A 176 -8.58 16.92 1.07
C GLU A 176 -7.29 17.55 0.53
N LEU A 177 -6.16 16.85 0.70
CA LEU A 177 -4.85 17.36 0.31
C LEU A 177 -4.68 17.49 -1.20
N ASP A 178 -5.23 16.59 -2.01
CA ASP A 178 -5.19 16.70 -3.47
C ASP A 178 -5.85 18.00 -3.98
N ARG A 179 -6.79 18.57 -3.22
CA ARG A 179 -7.41 19.87 -3.56
C ARG A 179 -6.52 21.06 -3.20
N ARG A 180 -5.63 20.93 -2.21
CA ARG A 180 -4.81 22.01 -1.66
C ARG A 180 -3.39 22.01 -2.23
N LEU A 181 -2.79 20.83 -2.40
CA LEU A 181 -1.48 20.63 -3.02
C LEU A 181 -1.68 20.17 -4.48
N ASN A 182 -1.95 21.14 -5.34
CA ASN A 182 -2.17 20.94 -6.78
C ASN A 182 -1.18 21.79 -7.60
N VAL A 183 -1.25 21.67 -8.93
CA VAL A 183 -0.33 22.34 -9.86
C VAL A 183 -0.41 23.87 -9.71
N GLU A 184 -1.61 24.42 -9.50
CA GLU A 184 -1.84 25.85 -9.32
C GLU A 184 -1.21 26.37 -8.03
N ALA A 185 -1.40 25.67 -6.91
CA ALA A 185 -0.83 26.00 -5.61
C ALA A 185 0.71 25.95 -5.63
N ILE A 186 1.27 24.95 -6.32
CA ILE A 186 2.72 24.83 -6.53
C ILE A 186 3.25 25.99 -7.37
N ALA A 187 2.58 26.33 -8.48
CA ALA A 187 2.97 27.44 -9.34
C ALA A 187 2.87 28.80 -8.61
N ALA A 188 1.88 28.94 -7.73
CA ALA A 188 1.73 30.10 -6.86
C ALA A 188 2.75 30.13 -5.70
N GLY A 189 3.45 29.01 -5.45
CA GLY A 189 4.39 28.87 -4.35
C GLY A 189 3.72 28.92 -2.97
N LYS A 190 2.45 28.54 -2.87
CA LYS A 190 1.67 28.61 -1.63
C LYS A 190 0.61 27.51 -1.58
N VAL A 191 0.59 26.75 -0.49
CA VAL A 191 -0.45 25.78 -0.16
C VAL A 191 -1.22 26.32 1.04
N GLU A 192 -2.54 26.44 0.93
CA GLU A 192 -3.37 26.97 2.01
C GLU A 192 -3.65 25.91 3.09
N GLY A 193 -3.95 26.34 4.31
CA GLY A 193 -4.34 25.49 5.45
C GLY A 193 -3.17 24.98 6.29
N ALA A 194 -3.46 24.06 7.21
CA ALA A 194 -2.46 23.47 8.11
C ALA A 194 -1.35 22.75 7.32
N HIS A 195 -0.10 22.89 7.79
CA HIS A 195 1.11 22.32 7.18
C HIS A 195 1.42 22.80 5.75
N GLY A 196 0.88 23.94 5.32
CA GLY A 196 1.00 24.41 3.93
C GLY A 196 2.46 24.63 3.48
N ASP A 197 3.27 25.28 4.32
CA ASP A 197 4.68 25.55 4.00
C ASP A 197 5.51 24.25 4.01
N GLU A 198 5.22 23.36 4.97
CA GLU A 198 5.83 22.04 5.10
C GLU A 198 5.50 21.15 3.90
N LEU A 199 4.23 21.09 3.48
CA LEU A 199 3.78 20.34 2.30
C LEU A 199 4.47 20.83 1.03
N LEU A 200 4.60 22.15 0.86
CA LEU A 200 5.30 22.72 -0.30
C LEU A 200 6.79 22.39 -0.27
N ALA A 201 7.44 22.43 0.89
CA ALA A 201 8.84 22.06 1.05
C ALA A 201 9.08 20.56 0.77
N LEU A 202 8.23 19.69 1.31
CA LEU A 202 8.26 18.25 1.06
C LEU A 202 8.07 17.93 -0.42
N TRP A 203 7.09 18.56 -1.08
CA TRP A 203 6.86 18.36 -2.51
C TRP A 203 8.07 18.78 -3.35
N LYS A 204 8.67 19.95 -3.06
CA LYS A 204 9.88 20.44 -3.74
C LYS A 204 11.04 19.45 -3.60
N LEU A 205 11.27 18.96 -2.38
CA LEU A 205 12.30 17.95 -2.12
C LEU A 205 12.00 16.64 -2.87
N ALA A 206 10.77 16.12 -2.79
CA ALA A 206 10.35 14.92 -3.48
C ALA A 206 10.54 15.03 -5.00
N TRP A 207 10.19 16.18 -5.59
CA TRP A 207 10.42 16.45 -7.00
C TRP A 207 11.92 16.47 -7.35
N SER A 208 12.75 17.11 -6.52
CA SER A 208 14.22 17.11 -6.69
C SER A 208 14.78 15.69 -6.66
N LEU A 209 14.35 14.87 -5.70
CA LEU A 209 14.74 13.46 -5.57
C LEU A 209 14.31 12.63 -6.79
N LYS A 210 13.08 12.83 -7.29
CA LYS A 210 12.57 12.19 -8.51
C LYS A 210 13.45 12.46 -9.72
N VAL A 211 13.82 13.73 -9.91
CA VAL A 211 14.68 14.18 -11.01
C VAL A 211 16.08 13.57 -10.90
N LEU A 212 16.68 13.62 -9.70
CA LEU A 212 18.00 13.03 -9.45
C LEU A 212 18.05 11.52 -9.70
N ARG A 213 16.95 10.83 -9.38
CA ARG A 213 16.77 9.39 -9.62
C ARG A 213 16.61 9.04 -11.11
N GLY A 214 16.46 10.05 -11.98
CA GLY A 214 16.27 9.85 -13.42
C GLY A 214 14.93 9.20 -13.77
N ALA A 215 13.95 9.29 -12.87
CA ALA A 215 12.62 8.77 -13.13
C ALA A 215 11.95 9.61 -14.23
N GLY A 216 11.67 8.99 -15.37
CA GLY A 216 10.87 9.63 -16.42
C GLY A 216 9.45 9.97 -15.93
N GLU A 217 8.71 10.73 -16.73
CA GLU A 217 7.27 10.90 -16.51
C GLU A 217 6.61 9.51 -16.41
N GLU A 218 5.92 9.25 -15.29
CA GLU A 218 5.14 8.02 -15.17
C GLU A 218 4.08 8.04 -16.27
N ARG A 219 4.16 7.09 -17.20
CA ARG A 219 3.03 6.84 -18.10
C ARG A 219 1.89 6.27 -17.27
N ILE A 220 0.96 7.14 -16.89
CA ILE A 220 -0.32 6.75 -16.32
C ILE A 220 -1.17 6.18 -17.47
N ASP A 221 -0.86 4.96 -17.89
CA ASP A 221 -1.58 4.29 -18.97
C ASP A 221 -2.92 3.70 -18.49
N ARG A 222 -3.23 3.78 -17.19
CA ARG A 222 -4.43 3.17 -16.58
C ARG A 222 -5.08 4.12 -15.56
N PRO A 223 -6.40 4.36 -15.68
CA PRO A 223 -7.14 5.01 -14.60
C PRO A 223 -7.24 4.04 -13.41
N ASP A 224 -6.91 4.53 -12.22
CA ASP A 224 -7.20 3.87 -10.95
C ASP A 224 -8.60 4.28 -10.47
N TYR A 225 -9.20 3.45 -9.62
CA TYR A 225 -10.54 3.68 -9.09
C TYR A 225 -10.59 3.37 -7.60
N THR A 226 -11.37 4.15 -6.87
CA THR A 226 -11.74 3.84 -5.50
C THR A 226 -13.12 3.19 -5.52
N ILE A 227 -13.23 1.99 -4.93
CA ILE A 227 -14.50 1.28 -4.75
C ILE A 227 -14.89 1.42 -3.29
N ARG A 228 -15.99 2.12 -3.00
CA ARG A 228 -16.55 2.21 -1.64
C ARG A 228 -17.83 1.39 -1.56
N VAL A 229 -18.03 0.75 -0.42
CA VAL A 229 -19.20 -0.10 -0.15
C VAL A 229 -19.81 0.32 1.18
N GLU A 230 -21.01 0.88 1.12
CA GLU A 230 -21.74 1.37 2.29
C GLU A 230 -23.12 0.71 2.35
N ALA A 231 -23.37 -0.07 3.40
CA ALA A 231 -24.63 -0.80 3.59
C ALA A 231 -25.08 -1.59 2.33
N GLY A 232 -24.12 -2.21 1.63
CA GLY A 232 -24.35 -2.99 0.41
C GLY A 232 -24.54 -2.16 -0.87
N ARG A 233 -24.46 -0.83 -0.80
CA ARG A 233 -24.44 0.05 -1.97
C ARG A 233 -23.00 0.33 -2.39
N VAL A 234 -22.74 0.23 -3.69
CA VAL A 234 -21.42 0.44 -4.27
C VAL A 234 -21.34 1.82 -4.91
N SER A 235 -20.26 2.55 -4.65
CA SER A 235 -19.82 3.69 -5.45
C SER A 235 -18.42 3.43 -6.01
N ILE A 236 -18.20 3.90 -7.23
CA ILE A 236 -16.93 3.78 -7.93
C ILE A 236 -16.55 5.16 -8.44
N GLU A 237 -15.41 5.66 -7.98
CA GLU A 237 -14.92 6.98 -8.33
C GLU A 237 -13.52 6.86 -8.95
N PRO A 238 -13.25 7.54 -10.09
CA PRO A 238 -11.90 7.61 -10.62
C PRO A 238 -10.96 8.24 -9.61
N ARG A 239 -9.80 7.60 -9.37
CA ARG A 239 -8.70 8.18 -8.62
C ARG A 239 -7.70 8.77 -9.61
N GLN A 240 -7.43 10.06 -9.47
CA GLN A 240 -6.34 10.68 -10.21
C GLN A 240 -5.01 10.15 -9.68
N ARG A 241 -4.17 9.63 -10.58
CA ARG A 241 -2.81 9.20 -10.27
C ARG A 241 -1.81 10.29 -10.66
N GLY A 242 -0.65 10.25 -10.03
CA GLY A 242 0.44 11.18 -10.31
C GLY A 242 0.09 12.60 -9.89
N THR A 243 -0.78 12.74 -8.88
CA THR A 243 -0.99 14.04 -8.24
C THR A 243 0.31 14.49 -7.57
N PRO A 244 0.45 15.79 -7.26
CA PRO A 244 1.57 16.25 -6.46
C PRO A 244 1.69 15.53 -5.10
N VAL A 245 0.57 15.14 -4.48
CA VAL A 245 0.57 14.38 -3.22
C VAL A 245 1.10 12.96 -3.44
N ASP A 246 0.65 12.26 -4.49
CA ASP A 246 1.19 10.94 -4.86
C ASP A 246 2.72 11.02 -5.05
N THR A 247 3.21 12.06 -5.73
CA THR A 247 4.64 12.27 -5.96
C THR A 247 5.39 12.52 -4.65
N LEU A 248 4.86 13.38 -3.78
CA LEU A 248 5.44 13.68 -2.47
C LEU A 248 5.63 12.41 -1.66
N VAL A 249 4.54 11.66 -1.44
CA VAL A 249 4.57 10.46 -0.60
C VAL A 249 5.45 9.38 -1.23
N SER A 250 5.25 9.07 -2.52
CA SER A 250 5.98 7.98 -3.17
C SER A 250 7.49 8.22 -3.22
N GLU A 251 7.96 9.43 -3.53
CA GLU A 251 9.41 9.70 -3.61
C GLU A 251 10.07 9.68 -2.23
N LEU A 252 9.41 10.17 -1.18
CA LEU A 252 9.94 10.06 0.18
C LEU A 252 9.96 8.60 0.66
N MET A 253 8.95 7.81 0.32
CA MET A 253 8.94 6.37 0.58
C MET A 253 10.03 5.63 -0.21
N ILE A 254 10.28 6.00 -1.47
CA ILE A 254 11.38 5.46 -2.25
C ILE A 254 12.72 5.81 -1.59
N HIS A 255 12.86 7.07 -1.16
CA HIS A 255 14.09 7.57 -0.56
C HIS A 255 14.41 6.88 0.77
N VAL A 256 13.43 6.69 1.67
CA VAL A 256 13.67 6.01 2.96
C VAL A 256 14.03 4.54 2.76
N ASN A 257 13.30 3.83 1.90
CA ASN A 257 13.53 2.41 1.60
C ASN A 257 14.90 2.18 0.91
N SER A 258 15.29 3.10 0.01
CA SER A 258 16.59 3.06 -0.65
C SER A 258 17.74 3.37 0.32
N THR A 259 17.59 4.43 1.13
CA THR A 259 18.59 4.86 2.10
C THR A 259 18.85 3.80 3.17
N TRP A 260 17.80 3.24 3.78
CA TRP A 260 17.96 2.17 4.77
C TRP A 260 18.42 0.86 4.16
N GLY A 261 17.93 0.49 2.97
CA GLY A 261 18.41 -0.70 2.27
C GLY A 261 19.91 -0.65 1.97
N LYS A 262 20.40 0.52 1.53
CA LYS A 262 21.82 0.77 1.31
C LYS A 262 22.62 0.75 2.63
N LEU A 263 22.11 1.42 3.66
CA LEU A 263 22.76 1.48 4.97
C LEU A 263 22.94 0.09 5.59
N LEU A 264 21.91 -0.76 5.54
CA LEU A 264 21.98 -2.15 6.00
C LEU A 264 23.06 -2.94 5.25
N ALA A 265 23.08 -2.85 3.91
CA ALA A 265 24.09 -3.52 3.08
C ALA A 265 25.52 -3.06 3.41
N GLU A 266 25.75 -1.75 3.51
CA GLU A 266 27.07 -1.17 3.82
C GLU A 266 27.59 -1.55 5.21
N ARG A 267 26.67 -1.83 6.15
CA ARG A 267 26.98 -2.24 7.52
C ARG A 267 27.00 -3.75 7.72
N GLY A 268 26.77 -4.54 6.66
CA GLY A 268 26.80 -6.00 6.72
C GLY A 268 25.59 -6.64 7.39
N PHE A 269 24.46 -5.94 7.46
CA PHE A 269 23.19 -6.51 7.92
C PHE A 269 22.38 -7.01 6.72
N ASP A 270 22.10 -8.32 6.67
CA ASP A 270 21.20 -8.88 5.66
C ASP A 270 19.78 -8.28 5.80
N ALA A 271 19.10 -8.08 4.69
CA ALA A 271 17.73 -7.55 4.63
C ALA A 271 16.97 -8.17 3.45
N ILE A 272 15.65 -8.00 3.41
CA ILE A 272 14.82 -8.42 2.27
C ILE A 272 14.71 -7.23 1.30
N TYR A 273 15.33 -7.39 0.14
CA TYR A 273 15.35 -6.44 -0.97
C TYR A 273 14.29 -6.80 -2.01
N ARG A 274 13.64 -5.78 -2.58
CA ARG A 274 12.78 -5.92 -3.74
C ARG A 274 13.57 -5.53 -4.99
N ASN A 275 14.24 -6.51 -5.56
CA ASN A 275 15.05 -6.33 -6.76
C ASN A 275 14.17 -6.37 -8.00
N GLN A 276 14.55 -5.62 -9.04
CA GLN A 276 13.85 -5.63 -10.32
C GLN A 276 14.83 -5.70 -11.48
N ARG A 277 14.61 -6.67 -12.37
CA ARG A 277 15.32 -6.82 -13.65
C ARG A 277 14.28 -6.90 -14.78
N GLY A 278 14.30 -5.94 -15.69
CA GLY A 278 13.25 -5.81 -16.71
C GLY A 278 11.87 -5.61 -16.07
N ALA A 279 10.87 -6.40 -16.49
CA ALA A 279 9.50 -6.27 -16.01
C ALA A 279 9.18 -7.05 -14.72
N LYS A 280 10.15 -7.83 -14.19
CA LYS A 280 9.91 -8.72 -13.04
C LYS A 280 10.58 -8.18 -11.79
N THR A 281 9.81 -8.10 -10.72
CA THR A 281 10.30 -7.86 -9.35
C THR A 281 10.40 -9.18 -8.60
N ARG A 282 11.38 -9.31 -7.70
CA ARG A 282 11.48 -10.43 -6.75
C ARG A 282 11.88 -9.95 -5.37
N MET A 283 11.46 -10.68 -4.35
CA MET A 283 12.00 -10.53 -2.99
C MET A 283 13.24 -11.41 -2.81
N GLU A 284 14.39 -10.80 -2.53
CA GLU A 284 15.68 -11.47 -2.43
C GLU A 284 16.46 -10.92 -1.22
N VAL A 285 17.36 -11.73 -0.63
CA VAL A 285 18.23 -11.26 0.46
C VAL A 285 19.52 -10.65 -0.07
N GLU A 286 19.87 -10.96 -1.33
CA GLU A 286 21.00 -10.32 -1.99
C GLU A 286 20.65 -8.87 -2.35
N PRO A 287 21.46 -7.89 -1.90
CA PRO A 287 21.25 -6.51 -2.29
C PRO A 287 21.31 -6.34 -3.81
N GLY A 288 20.34 -5.61 -4.36
CA GLY A 288 20.26 -5.40 -5.80
C GLY A 288 19.45 -4.17 -6.20
N SER A 289 19.57 -3.82 -7.47
CA SER A 289 18.92 -2.65 -8.03
C SER A 289 17.44 -2.90 -8.30
N HIS A 290 16.68 -1.82 -8.27
CA HIS A 290 15.32 -1.77 -8.80
C HIS A 290 15.32 -0.83 -10.02
N GLU A 291 15.45 -1.41 -11.23
CA GLU A 291 15.71 -0.66 -12.48
C GLU A 291 14.67 0.44 -12.76
N TRP A 292 13.37 0.16 -12.62
CA TRP A 292 12.31 1.15 -12.89
C TRP A 292 12.24 2.25 -11.84
N LEU A 293 12.69 1.96 -10.62
CA LEU A 293 12.81 2.96 -9.58
C LEU A 293 14.16 3.67 -9.65
N GLY A 294 15.11 3.30 -10.51
CA GLY A 294 16.40 3.99 -10.63
C GLY A 294 17.23 3.99 -9.34
N VAL A 295 17.06 2.99 -8.47
CA VAL A 295 17.80 2.88 -7.19
C VAL A 295 18.66 1.63 -7.16
N SER A 296 19.83 1.72 -6.51
CA SER A 296 20.80 0.63 -6.40
C SER A 296 20.45 -0.41 -5.33
N HIS A 297 19.69 0.01 -4.32
CA HIS A 297 19.19 -0.82 -3.23
C HIS A 297 17.74 -0.41 -2.97
N TYR A 298 16.88 -1.39 -2.72
CA TYR A 298 15.50 -1.10 -2.37
C TYR A 298 14.96 -2.15 -1.40
N ALA A 299 15.03 -1.84 -0.10
CA ALA A 299 14.49 -2.68 0.96
C ALA A 299 13.22 -2.03 1.50
N TRP A 300 12.09 -2.73 1.42
CA TRP A 300 10.85 -2.23 1.99
C TRP A 300 10.94 -2.19 3.51
N ALA A 301 10.71 -1.02 4.10
CA ALA A 301 10.76 -0.76 5.52
C ALA A 301 9.79 0.36 5.93
N SER A 302 8.90 0.78 5.03
CA SER A 302 8.00 1.91 5.22
C SER A 302 6.56 1.50 5.53
N SER A 303 6.26 0.21 5.67
CA SER A 303 4.94 -0.23 6.16
C SER A 303 4.96 -1.46 7.07
N PRO A 304 5.68 -1.41 8.20
CA PRO A 304 5.88 -2.54 9.10
C PRO A 304 4.62 -2.99 9.85
N LEU A 305 3.55 -2.21 9.91
CA LEU A 305 2.27 -2.63 10.51
C LEU A 305 1.48 -3.61 9.63
N ARG A 306 1.74 -3.59 8.32
CA ARG A 306 0.94 -4.32 7.32
C ARG A 306 1.74 -5.25 6.40
N ARG A 307 3.08 -5.25 6.47
CA ARG A 307 3.94 -6.18 5.72
C ARG A 307 5.03 -6.75 6.62
N PHE A 308 5.12 -8.08 6.66
CA PHE A 308 6.09 -8.78 7.48
C PHE A 308 7.53 -8.52 7.00
N THR A 309 7.75 -8.36 5.70
CA THR A 309 9.07 -8.00 5.15
C THR A 309 9.57 -6.67 5.70
N ASP A 310 8.68 -5.68 5.83
CA ASP A 310 8.99 -4.37 6.38
C ASP A 310 9.27 -4.45 7.88
N LEU A 311 8.48 -5.24 8.62
CA LEU A 311 8.74 -5.53 10.03
C LEU A 311 10.10 -6.22 10.21
N ALA A 312 10.43 -7.21 9.37
CA ALA A 312 11.69 -7.94 9.45
C ALA A 312 12.89 -7.03 9.15
N ASN A 313 12.79 -6.19 8.11
CA ASN A 313 13.81 -5.19 7.78
C ASN A 313 13.94 -4.13 8.88
N GLN A 314 12.83 -3.69 9.48
CA GLN A 314 12.86 -2.75 10.60
C GLN A 314 13.56 -3.36 11.82
N ARG A 315 13.43 -4.67 12.08
CA ARG A 315 14.19 -5.34 13.14
C ARG A 315 15.69 -5.34 12.88
N GLN A 316 16.11 -5.63 11.64
CA GLN A 316 17.52 -5.55 11.24
C GLN A 316 18.05 -4.12 11.41
N LEU A 317 17.28 -3.11 10.98
CA LEU A 317 17.59 -1.70 11.16
C LEU A 317 17.71 -1.33 12.64
N ALA A 318 16.76 -1.77 13.47
CA ALA A 318 16.76 -1.47 14.90
C ALA A 318 17.98 -2.09 15.62
N ALA A 319 18.31 -3.34 15.32
CA ALA A 319 19.51 -3.99 15.85
C ALA A 319 20.78 -3.24 15.45
N MET A 320 20.91 -2.88 14.16
CA MET A 320 22.04 -2.11 13.65
C MET A 320 22.19 -0.75 14.34
N LEU A 321 21.08 -0.02 14.54
CA LEU A 321 21.10 1.30 15.21
C LEU A 321 21.45 1.19 16.71
N ARG A 322 21.15 0.06 17.35
CA ARG A 322 21.50 -0.20 18.76
C ARG A 322 22.89 -0.82 18.95
N GLY A 323 23.55 -1.22 17.86
CA GLY A 323 24.81 -1.97 17.93
C GLY A 323 24.63 -3.40 18.46
N GLU A 324 23.45 -3.98 18.23
CA GLU A 324 23.09 -5.36 18.59
C GLU A 324 23.37 -6.32 17.42
N GLU A 325 23.37 -7.62 17.70
CA GLU A 325 23.45 -8.65 16.67
C GLU A 325 22.20 -8.65 15.76
N PRO A 326 22.32 -9.02 14.48
CA PRO A 326 21.17 -9.12 13.57
C PRO A 326 20.03 -9.96 14.15
N ALA A 327 18.82 -9.43 14.10
CA ALA A 327 17.62 -10.11 14.58
C ALA A 327 17.30 -11.38 13.77
N TYR A 328 17.66 -11.40 12.47
CA TYR A 328 17.49 -12.57 11.61
C TYR A 328 18.79 -12.96 10.94
N THR A 329 18.92 -14.27 10.76
CA THR A 329 19.90 -14.85 9.84
C THR A 329 19.46 -14.69 8.39
N ARG A 330 20.42 -14.75 7.47
CA ARG A 330 20.18 -14.73 6.02
C ARG A 330 19.16 -15.78 5.57
N ASP A 331 19.25 -17.00 6.10
CA ASP A 331 18.36 -18.10 5.73
C ASP A 331 16.91 -17.88 6.19
N GLU A 332 16.73 -17.30 7.39
CA GLU A 332 15.42 -16.93 7.90
C GLU A 332 14.78 -15.82 7.06
N LEU A 333 15.56 -14.82 6.65
CA LEU A 333 15.09 -13.76 5.75
C LEU A 333 14.74 -14.33 4.36
N ALA A 334 15.54 -15.26 3.85
CA ALA A 334 15.29 -15.89 2.56
C ALA A 334 14.01 -16.74 2.58
N ALA A 335 13.74 -17.43 3.69
CA ALA A 335 12.46 -18.12 3.89
C ALA A 335 11.29 -17.14 3.94
N ALA A 336 11.38 -16.10 4.78
CA ALA A 336 10.34 -15.08 4.90
C ALA A 336 10.04 -14.37 3.56
N ALA A 337 11.07 -14.09 2.76
CA ALA A 337 10.92 -13.49 1.44
C ALA A 337 10.09 -14.36 0.48
N ARG A 338 10.36 -15.68 0.45
CA ARG A 338 9.61 -16.64 -0.41
C ARG A 338 8.17 -16.81 0.05
N ASP A 339 7.97 -16.94 1.36
CA ASP A 339 6.64 -17.11 1.95
C ASP A 339 5.79 -15.87 1.68
N PHE A 340 6.37 -14.67 1.92
CA PHE A 340 5.73 -13.40 1.62
C PHE A 340 5.37 -13.25 0.15
N GLU A 341 6.29 -13.53 -0.80
CA GLU A 341 6.00 -13.39 -2.24
C GLU A 341 4.83 -14.27 -2.67
N THR A 342 4.74 -15.49 -2.15
CA THR A 342 3.64 -16.43 -2.43
C THR A 342 2.32 -15.92 -1.88
N ALA A 343 2.28 -15.54 -0.59
CA ALA A 343 1.06 -15.05 0.05
C ALA A 343 0.59 -13.72 -0.57
N TYR A 344 1.52 -12.79 -0.82
CA TYR A 344 1.22 -11.46 -1.34
C TYR A 344 0.58 -11.51 -2.73
N GLU A 345 1.03 -12.39 -3.62
CA GLU A 345 0.38 -12.58 -4.93
C GLU A 345 -1.03 -13.18 -4.78
N ALA A 346 -1.20 -14.20 -3.94
CA ALA A 346 -2.50 -14.81 -3.70
C ALA A 346 -3.50 -13.82 -3.07
N TYR A 347 -3.04 -12.96 -2.17
CA TYR A 347 -3.86 -11.92 -1.55
C TYR A 347 -4.27 -10.86 -2.58
N ALA A 348 -3.35 -10.49 -3.48
CA ALA A 348 -3.65 -9.58 -4.58
C ALA A 348 -4.64 -10.19 -5.59
N GLU A 349 -4.59 -11.49 -5.85
CA GLU A 349 -5.60 -12.20 -6.66
C GLU A 349 -6.99 -12.15 -6.00
N HIS A 350 -7.05 -12.38 -4.69
CA HIS A 350 -8.31 -12.29 -3.95
C HIS A 350 -8.88 -10.86 -3.95
N GLN A 351 -8.03 -9.85 -3.76
CA GLN A 351 -8.43 -8.45 -3.89
C GLN A 351 -9.03 -8.15 -5.27
N ARG A 352 -8.34 -8.53 -6.36
CA ARG A 352 -8.83 -8.35 -7.73
C ARG A 352 -10.18 -9.04 -7.97
N LEU A 353 -10.39 -10.22 -7.38
CA LEU A 353 -11.66 -10.94 -7.45
C LEU A 353 -12.79 -10.14 -6.76
N LEU A 354 -12.55 -9.61 -5.56
CA LEU A 354 -13.56 -8.83 -4.84
C LEU A 354 -13.80 -7.46 -5.48
N GLU A 355 -12.77 -6.78 -5.97
CA GLU A 355 -12.93 -5.56 -6.78
C GLU A 355 -13.80 -5.82 -8.01
N ARG A 356 -13.55 -6.93 -8.72
CA ARG A 356 -14.38 -7.34 -9.85
C ARG A 356 -15.81 -7.62 -9.42
N TYR A 357 -16.02 -8.39 -8.34
CA TYR A 357 -17.34 -8.69 -7.81
C TYR A 357 -18.13 -7.40 -7.51
N TRP A 358 -17.52 -6.46 -6.80
CA TRP A 358 -18.16 -5.19 -6.45
C TRP A 358 -18.38 -4.29 -7.67
N CYS A 359 -17.49 -4.34 -8.67
CA CYS A 359 -17.72 -3.66 -9.93
C CYS A 359 -18.93 -4.23 -10.69
N LEU A 360 -19.16 -5.54 -10.64
CA LEU A 360 -20.35 -6.16 -11.27
C LEU A 360 -21.63 -5.86 -10.48
N GLN A 361 -21.54 -5.81 -9.15
CA GLN A 361 -22.63 -5.28 -8.31
C GLN A 361 -22.97 -3.84 -8.70
N TYR A 362 -21.97 -2.98 -8.94
CA TYR A 362 -22.20 -1.61 -9.41
C TYR A 362 -22.92 -1.57 -10.77
N VAL A 363 -22.46 -2.36 -11.76
CA VAL A 363 -23.10 -2.45 -13.08
C VAL A 363 -24.58 -2.87 -12.95
N ALA A 364 -24.86 -3.87 -12.10
CA ALA A 364 -26.23 -4.30 -11.82
C ALA A 364 -27.05 -3.23 -11.08
N GLN A 365 -26.47 -2.58 -10.07
CA GLN A 365 -27.09 -1.52 -9.27
C GLN A 365 -27.50 -0.32 -10.13
N GLN A 366 -26.67 0.06 -11.11
CA GLN A 366 -26.94 1.16 -12.02
C GLN A 366 -27.78 0.76 -13.24
N ALA A 367 -28.18 -0.52 -13.35
CA ALA A 367 -28.89 -1.07 -14.51
C ALA A 367 -28.19 -0.74 -15.85
N MET A 368 -26.86 -0.84 -15.89
CA MET A 368 -26.08 -0.52 -17.08
C MET A 368 -26.26 -1.61 -18.14
N GLU A 369 -26.84 -1.26 -19.28
CA GLU A 369 -27.02 -2.17 -20.43
C GLU A 369 -25.90 -2.05 -21.46
N GLU A 370 -25.23 -0.90 -21.52
CA GLU A 370 -24.12 -0.63 -22.43
C GLU A 370 -23.03 0.23 -21.78
N ALA A 371 -21.82 0.17 -22.32
CA ALA A 371 -20.73 1.06 -21.94
C ALA A 371 -19.75 1.29 -23.09
N ASN A 372 -19.07 2.43 -23.06
CA ASN A 372 -17.89 2.66 -23.88
C ASN A 372 -16.73 1.82 -23.33
N ALA A 373 -15.87 1.33 -24.21
CA ALA A 373 -14.72 0.54 -23.86
C ALA A 373 -13.56 0.79 -24.83
N ALA A 374 -12.33 0.52 -24.35
CA ALA A 374 -11.12 0.56 -25.15
C ALA A 374 -10.51 -0.85 -25.28
N VAL A 375 -10.10 -1.23 -26.48
CA VAL A 375 -9.45 -2.52 -26.74
C VAL A 375 -8.10 -2.59 -26.03
N ILE A 376 -7.85 -3.66 -25.28
CA ILE A 376 -6.55 -3.93 -24.66
C ILE A 376 -5.73 -4.82 -25.61
N ARG A 377 -6.29 -5.99 -25.95
CA ARG A 377 -5.71 -6.98 -26.87
C ARG A 377 -6.78 -8.01 -27.22
N GLU A 378 -6.76 -8.52 -28.45
CA GLU A 378 -7.72 -9.54 -28.91
C GLU A 378 -9.17 -9.12 -28.58
N GLU A 379 -9.92 -9.99 -27.89
CA GLU A 379 -11.29 -9.71 -27.44
C GLU A 379 -11.36 -9.02 -26.07
N LEU A 380 -10.23 -8.71 -25.42
CA LEU A 380 -10.22 -8.05 -24.12
C LEU A 380 -10.38 -6.54 -24.26
N VAL A 381 -11.40 -6.01 -23.60
CA VAL A 381 -11.72 -4.59 -23.56
C VAL A 381 -11.75 -4.07 -22.13
N ARG A 382 -11.29 -2.85 -21.92
CA ARG A 382 -11.40 -2.11 -20.67
C ARG A 382 -12.63 -1.22 -20.75
N ILE A 383 -13.51 -1.31 -19.77
CA ILE A 383 -14.68 -0.44 -19.69
C ILE A 383 -14.24 0.97 -19.25
N GLU A 384 -14.68 1.99 -19.98
CA GLU A 384 -14.39 3.38 -19.61
C GLU A 384 -15.18 3.75 -18.35
N GLY A 385 -14.52 4.38 -17.37
CA GLY A 385 -15.14 4.80 -16.12
C GLY A 385 -15.34 3.70 -15.07
N LEU A 386 -14.91 2.46 -15.32
CA LEU A 386 -15.00 1.36 -14.37
C LEU A 386 -13.68 0.55 -14.29
N PRO A 387 -13.33 -0.01 -13.12
CA PRO A 387 -12.23 -0.96 -12.96
C PRO A 387 -12.60 -2.36 -13.50
N LEU A 388 -13.20 -2.42 -14.69
CA LEU A 388 -13.71 -3.65 -15.29
C LEU A 388 -13.03 -3.94 -16.63
N VAL A 389 -12.51 -5.16 -16.74
CA VAL A 389 -12.05 -5.74 -18.00
C VAL A 389 -12.96 -6.91 -18.34
N CYS A 390 -13.43 -6.95 -19.58
CA CYS A 390 -14.32 -7.98 -20.10
C CYS A 390 -13.79 -8.54 -21.40
N ARG A 391 -14.22 -9.76 -21.73
CA ARG A 391 -14.07 -10.30 -23.07
C ARG A 391 -15.29 -9.90 -23.90
N ALA A 392 -15.12 -9.03 -24.88
CA ALA A 392 -16.16 -8.57 -25.79
C ALA A 392 -16.39 -9.61 -26.89
N ILE A 393 -17.42 -10.43 -26.72
CA ILE A 393 -17.79 -11.49 -27.67
C ILE A 393 -18.23 -10.85 -28.99
N GLY A 394 -17.69 -11.37 -30.09
CA GLY A 394 -18.00 -10.88 -31.44
C GLY A 394 -17.25 -9.61 -31.83
N LEU A 395 -16.21 -9.22 -31.07
CA LEU A 395 -15.32 -8.12 -31.44
C LEU A 395 -14.54 -8.50 -32.71
N PRO A 396 -14.66 -7.76 -33.83
CA PRO A 396 -13.79 -7.94 -34.99
C PRO A 396 -12.32 -7.63 -34.64
N ALA A 397 -11.40 -7.99 -35.54
CA ALA A 397 -9.99 -7.61 -35.40
C ALA A 397 -9.87 -6.09 -35.21
N ALA A 398 -9.34 -5.69 -34.05
CA ALA A 398 -9.24 -4.31 -33.60
C ALA A 398 -7.85 -4.05 -33.03
N THR A 399 -7.42 -2.79 -33.05
CA THR A 399 -6.10 -2.41 -32.51
C THR A 399 -6.19 -2.01 -31.04
N PRO A 400 -5.16 -2.28 -30.22
CA PRO A 400 -5.10 -1.75 -28.85
C PRO A 400 -5.31 -0.23 -28.81
N GLY A 401 -6.16 0.22 -27.89
CA GLY A 401 -6.57 1.62 -27.73
C GLY A 401 -7.76 2.04 -28.58
N GLU A 402 -8.22 1.22 -29.52
CA GLU A 402 -9.43 1.49 -30.29
C GLU A 402 -10.66 1.54 -29.38
N ARG A 403 -11.49 2.59 -29.52
CA ARG A 403 -12.71 2.78 -28.75
C ARG A 403 -13.91 2.15 -29.44
N LEU A 404 -14.78 1.55 -28.64
CA LEU A 404 -15.98 0.86 -29.08
C LEU A 404 -17.05 0.87 -27.99
N LYS A 405 -18.23 0.34 -28.32
CA LYS A 405 -19.29 0.07 -27.36
C LYS A 405 -19.43 -1.43 -27.09
N VAL A 406 -19.83 -1.75 -25.87
CA VAL A 406 -20.24 -3.10 -25.48
C VAL A 406 -21.62 -3.12 -24.83
N HIS A 407 -22.34 -4.21 -25.00
CA HIS A 407 -23.54 -4.51 -24.24
C HIS A 407 -23.24 -5.50 -23.11
N PHE A 408 -23.75 -5.20 -21.91
CA PHE A 408 -23.75 -6.12 -20.78
C PHE A 408 -24.98 -7.03 -20.86
N GLY A 409 -24.75 -8.33 -20.76
CA GLY A 409 -25.78 -9.35 -20.66
C GLY A 409 -25.91 -9.86 -19.24
N GLU A 410 -26.11 -11.18 -19.10
CA GLU A 410 -26.24 -11.82 -17.78
C GLU A 410 -24.99 -11.61 -16.91
N ILE A 411 -25.22 -11.15 -15.68
CA ILE A 411 -24.21 -11.02 -14.63
C ILE A 411 -24.37 -12.19 -13.67
N ASP A 412 -23.31 -12.99 -13.51
CA ASP A 412 -23.23 -14.02 -12.48
C ASP A 412 -22.34 -13.55 -11.33
N LEU A 413 -22.96 -13.07 -10.26
CA LEU A 413 -22.27 -12.61 -9.06
C LEU A 413 -21.59 -13.75 -8.27
N TRP A 414 -22.03 -15.00 -8.41
CA TRP A 414 -21.41 -16.16 -7.73
C TRP A 414 -20.09 -16.58 -8.36
N GLU A 415 -19.90 -16.24 -9.63
CA GLU A 415 -18.66 -16.49 -10.37
C GLU A 415 -17.89 -15.18 -10.67
N ALA A 416 -18.44 -14.03 -10.24
CA ALA A 416 -17.97 -12.70 -10.61
C ALA A 416 -17.75 -12.55 -12.14
N THR A 417 -18.72 -13.00 -12.95
CA THR A 417 -18.65 -12.90 -14.42
C THR A 417 -19.79 -12.07 -15.00
N VAL A 418 -19.57 -11.55 -16.21
CA VAL A 418 -20.58 -10.84 -16.99
C VAL A 418 -20.41 -11.21 -18.45
N LEU A 419 -21.53 -11.47 -19.12
CA LEU A 419 -21.56 -11.61 -20.56
C LEU A 419 -21.38 -10.22 -21.19
N CYS A 420 -20.34 -10.05 -22.01
CA CYS A 420 -20.04 -8.78 -22.67
C CYS A 420 -19.99 -8.99 -24.17
N ARG A 421 -20.76 -8.23 -24.94
CA ARG A 421 -20.85 -8.37 -26.41
C ARG A 421 -20.48 -7.07 -27.09
N TYR A 422 -19.78 -7.16 -28.22
CA TYR A 422 -19.50 -6.01 -29.06
C TYR A 422 -20.81 -5.37 -29.58
N ALA A 423 -20.91 -4.05 -29.50
CA ALA A 423 -22.11 -3.28 -29.83
C ALA A 423 -21.91 -2.23 -30.95
N GLY A 424 -20.74 -2.21 -31.59
CA GLY A 424 -20.38 -1.20 -32.58
C GLY A 424 -19.28 -0.25 -32.11
N LYS A 425 -18.96 0.73 -32.94
CA LYS A 425 -18.04 1.83 -32.60
C LYS A 425 -18.80 3.03 -32.07
#